data_AF-A0A2N0VLJ9-F1
#
_entry.id   AF-A0A2N0VLJ9-F1
#
_cell.length_a   1.000
_cell.length_b   1.000
_cell.length_c   1.000
_cell.angle_alpha   90.00
_cell.angle_beta   90.00
_cell.angle_gamma   90.00
#
_symmetry.space_group_name_H-M   'P 1'
#
loop_
_entity.id
_entity.type
_entity.pdbx_description
1 polymer ?
#
loop_
_entity_poly.entity_id
_entity_poly.type
_entity_poly.pdbx_seq_one_letter_code
_entity_poly.pdbx_strand_id
1 'polypeptide(L)' 'MKVDRCICHEISFAEIKRIAREKGIKSLAEIQEKKIACTNCKLCTPYVKLVLETGETEFDRSARYLKR' A
#
# COMPACT_ATOMS: atom_id res chain seq x y z
N MET A 1 16.85 2.35 -0.49
CA MET A 1 16.48 1.10 0.22
C MET A 1 14.97 0.99 0.11
N LYS A 2 14.44 0.02 -0.64
CA LYS A 2 13.06 0.05 -1.13
C LYS A 2 12.04 -0.36 -0.06
N VAL A 3 10.79 0.06 -0.27
CA VAL A 3 9.58 -0.36 0.45
C VAL A 3 8.60 -0.91 -0.59
N ASP A 4 8.50 -2.23 -0.65
CA ASP A 4 7.65 -2.98 -1.57
C ASP A 4 6.54 -3.77 -0.85
N ARG A 5 6.52 -3.76 0.49
CA ARG A 5 5.61 -4.59 1.28
C ARG A 5 5.21 -3.97 2.60
N CYS A 6 4.06 -4.42 3.11
CA CYS A 6 3.67 -4.25 4.50
C CYS A 6 4.35 -5.31 5.35
N ILE A 7 5.21 -4.90 6.28
CA ILE A 7 5.89 -5.83 7.20
C ILE A 7 4.94 -6.43 8.26
N CYS A 8 3.86 -5.72 8.60
CA CYS A 8 2.95 -6.13 9.68
C CYS A 8 1.99 -7.24 9.25
N HIS A 9 1.76 -7.38 7.95
CA HIS A 9 0.89 -8.40 7.33
C HIS A 9 1.66 -9.26 6.32
N GLU A 10 2.98 -9.06 6.22
CA GLU A 10 3.89 -9.74 5.29
C GLU A 10 3.38 -9.82 3.83
N ILE A 11 2.65 -8.78 3.39
CA ILE A 11 2.03 -8.71 2.07
C ILE A 11 2.70 -7.64 1.20
N SER A 12 3.03 -7.99 -0.04
CA SER A 12 3.62 -7.05 -1.00
C SER A 12 2.57 -6.09 -1.56
N PHE A 13 3.00 -4.89 -1.95
CA PHE A 13 2.13 -3.91 -2.60
C PHE A 13 1.62 -4.38 -3.96
N ALA A 14 2.39 -5.20 -4.67
CA ALA A 14 1.94 -5.87 -5.89
C ALA A 14 0.75 -6.81 -5.62
N GLU A 15 0.82 -7.58 -4.54
CA GLU A 15 -0.28 -8.45 -4.11
C GLU A 15 -1.51 -7.63 -3.69
N ILE A 16 -1.31 -6.54 -2.94
CA ILE A 16 -2.40 -5.62 -2.59
C ILE A 16 -3.06 -5.05 -3.86
N LYS A 17 -2.28 -4.64 -4.87
CA LYS A 17 -2.79 -4.15 -6.15
C LYS A 17 -3.59 -5.23 -6.89
N ARG A 18 -3.12 -6.48 -6.89
CA ARG A 18 -3.83 -7.61 -7.50
C ARG A 18 -5.16 -7.85 -6.80
N ILE A 19 -5.16 -7.97 -5.47
CA ILE A 19 -6.37 -8.14 -4.67
C ILE A 19 -7.33 -6.97 -4.87
N ALA A 20 -6.81 -5.74 -4.94
CA ALA A 20 -7.64 -4.56 -5.16
C ALA A 20 -8.32 -4.60 -6.52
N ARG A 21 -7.60 -5.02 -7.57
CA ARG A 21 -8.18 -5.20 -8.91
C ARG A 21 -9.20 -6.33 -8.97
N GLU A 22 -8.91 -7.49 -8.37
CA GLU A 22 -9.80 -8.65 -8.37
C GLU A 22 -11.08 -8.41 -7.57
N LYS A 23 -10.98 -7.72 -6.43
CA LYS A 23 -12.12 -7.41 -5.56
C LYS A 23 -12.80 -6.08 -5.87
N GLY A 24 -12.29 -5.33 -6.84
CA GLY A 24 -12.81 -4.00 -7.20
C GLY A 24 -12.59 -2.92 -6.14
N ILE A 25 -11.62 -3.10 -5.24
CA ILE A 25 -11.32 -2.16 -4.16
C ILE A 25 -10.69 -0.90 -4.74
N LYS A 26 -11.24 0.26 -4.40
CA LYS A 26 -10.73 1.57 -4.85
C LYS A 26 -10.30 2.49 -3.71
N SER A 27 -10.52 2.07 -2.46
CA SER A 27 -10.31 2.91 -1.29
C SER A 27 -9.50 2.21 -0.20
N LEU A 28 -8.70 2.99 0.53
CA LEU A 28 -7.98 2.52 1.71
C LEU A 28 -8.92 1.96 2.79
N ALA A 29 -10.11 2.56 2.95
CA ALA A 29 -11.11 2.12 3.92
C ALA A 29 -11.51 0.65 3.68
N GLU A 30 -11.71 0.25 2.42
CA GLU A 30 -12.06 -1.13 2.08
C GLU A 30 -10.90 -2.11 2.33
N ILE A 31 -9.64 -1.67 2.11
CA ILE A 31 -8.45 -2.47 2.45
C ILE A 31 -8.38 -2.72 3.96
N GLN A 32 -8.68 -1.70 4.76
CA GLN A 32 -8.70 -1.80 6.22
C GLN A 32 -9.87 -2.65 6.71
N GLU A 33 -11.06 -2.49 6.13
CA GLU A 33 -12.25 -3.26 6.45
C GLU A 33 -12.04 -4.75 6.18
N LYS A 34 -11.45 -5.08 5.03
CA LYS A 34 -11.07 -6.46 4.67
C LYS A 34 -9.81 -6.95 5.38
N LYS A 35 -9.22 -6.14 6.27
CA LYS A 35 -8.00 -6.42 7.05
C LYS A 35 -6.80 -6.89 6.20
N ILE A 36 -6.69 -6.41 4.96
CA ILE A 36 -5.62 -6.82 4.02
C ILE A 36 -4.29 -6.16 4.41
N ALA A 37 -4.32 -4.87 4.74
CA ALA A 37 -3.17 -4.08 5.17
C ALA A 37 -3.64 -2.84 5.94
N CYS A 38 -2.70 -2.02 6.41
CA CYS A 38 -2.99 -0.71 7.04
C CYS A 38 -3.83 -0.76 8.32
N THR A 39 -3.94 -1.91 8.99
CA THR A 39 -4.72 -2.07 10.24
C THR A 39 -3.87 -2.07 11.51
N ASN A 40 -2.63 -2.56 11.45
CA ASN A 40 -1.77 -2.72 12.62
C ASN A 40 -0.88 -1.48 12.86
N CYS A 41 0.34 -1.47 12.31
CA CYS A 41 1.31 -0.37 12.46
C CYS A 41 1.00 0.88 11.62
N LYS A 42 0.11 0.79 10.62
CA LYS A 42 -0.30 1.87 9.71
C LYS A 42 0.82 2.59 8.92
N LEU A 43 2.08 2.17 9.01
CA LEU A 43 3.21 2.75 8.26
C LEU A 43 3.10 2.58 6.73
N CYS A 44 2.40 1.52 6.29
CA CYS A 44 2.15 1.22 4.89
C CYS A 44 1.07 2.10 4.25
N THR A 45 0.23 2.78 5.05
CA THR A 45 -0.93 3.57 4.59
C THR A 45 -0.63 4.54 3.44
N PRO A 46 0.38 5.44 3.53
CA PRO A 46 0.67 6.35 2.42
C PRO A 46 1.11 5.63 1.14
N TYR A 47 1.81 4.51 1.27
CA TYR A 47 2.24 3.71 0.12
C TYR A 47 1.06 2.98 -0.52
N VAL A 48 0.19 2.34 0.26
CA VAL A 48 -1.01 1.68 -0.26
C VAL A 48 -1.94 2.68 -0.94
N LYS A 49 -2.01 3.92 -0.43
CA LYS A 49 -2.73 5.00 -1.11
C LYS A 49 -2.16 5.25 -2.51
N LEU A 50 -0.84 5.43 -2.60
CA LEU A 50 -0.14 5.61 -3.87
C LEU A 50 -0.31 4.39 -4.79
N VAL A 51 -0.32 3.16 -4.26
CA VAL A 51 -0.59 1.94 -5.05
C VAL A 51 -1.97 2.01 -5.69
N LEU A 52 -2.98 2.47 -4.97
CA LEU A 52 -4.34 2.62 -5.49
C LEU A 52 -4.47 3.80 -6.47
N GLU A 53 -3.78 4.91 -6.21
CA GLU A 53 -3.85 6.13 -7.04
C GLU A 53 -3.02 6.04 -8.33
N THR A 54 -1.78 5.54 -8.23
CA THR A 54 -0.78 5.54 -9.31
C THR A 54 -0.53 4.15 -9.90
N GLY A 55 -0.81 3.09 -9.12
CA GLY A 55 -0.45 1.73 -9.48
C GLY A 55 1.01 1.36 -9.21
N GLU A 56 1.84 2.24 -8.65
CA GLU A 56 3.21 1.92 -8.24
C GLU A 56 3.22 0.92 -7.08
N THR A 57 4.17 -0.02 -7.09
CA THR A 57 4.24 -1.10 -6.06
C THR A 57 5.60 -1.18 -5.38
N GLU A 58 6.53 -0.31 -5.76
CA GLU A 58 7.85 -0.19 -5.17
C GLU A 58 8.11 1.28 -4.88
N PHE A 59 8.44 1.62 -3.64
CA PHE A 59 8.73 3.00 -3.25
C PHE A 59 10.13 3.08 -2.67
N ASP A 60 10.88 4.13 -3.00
CA ASP A 60 12.15 4.36 -2.31
C ASP A 60 11.92 5.16 -1.03
N ARG A 61 12.57 4.74 0.08
CA ARG A 61 12.49 5.45 1.37
C ARG A 61 12.94 6.91 1.28
N SER A 62 13.83 7.23 0.35
CA SER A 62 14.37 8.58 0.13
C SER A 62 13.43 9.46 -0.69
N ALA A 63 12.43 8.90 -1.39
CA ALA A 63 11.46 9.68 -2.17
C ALA A 63 10.46 10.45 -1.29
N ARG A 64 10.50 10.25 0.05
CA ARG A 64 9.66 10.96 1.02
C ARG A 64 9.92 12.47 1.14
N TYR A 65 10.86 13.06 0.37
CA TYR A 65 11.30 14.45 0.54
C TYR A 65 11.38 15.30 -0.74
N LEU A 66 10.55 15.05 -1.77
CA LEU A 66 10.54 15.86 -3.01
C LEU A 66 9.21 16.57 -3.32
N LYS A 67 8.50 17.00 -2.27
CA LYS A 67 7.60 18.16 -2.37
C LYS A 67 7.80 19.02 -1.12
N ARG A 68 8.87 19.82 -1.15
CA ARG A 68 9.06 20.96 -0.26
C ARG A 68 8.83 22.23 -1.06
#